data_AF-A0A6N4H458-F1
#
_entry.id   AF-A0A6N4H458-F1
#
_cell.length_a   1.000
_cell.length_b   1.000
_cell.length_c   1.000
_cell.angle_alpha   90.00
_cell.angle_beta   90.00
_cell.angle_gamma   90.00
#
_symmetry.space_group_name_H-M   'P 1'
#
loop_
_entity.id
_entity.type
_entity.pdbx_description
1 polymer ?
#
loop_
_entity_poly.entity_id
_entity_poly.type
_entity_poly.pdbx_seq_one_letter_code
_entity_poly.pdbx_strand_id
1 'polypeptide(L)'
;MGHNNKVIYEDSSAIAAQRRAYYSFIADAQKIIDEITAAGIVFGDDILTRLSNVNDLTALIEEQVTKEAGKMQFALSKKQYMDSVKPLYALAEQWQRRYTQAKGNCDIRNDLFSISQGHIFLFEDKVDNYLKEQHVIYLDTEAKEQVYAQAQDIVNKLEELDAYLREHGNVMRAVSRSGYLTTNGIISIGNNNEFSINLPGFRYVEKFTRR
;
A
#
# COMPACT_ATOMS: atom_id res chain seq x y z
N MET A 1 16.27 6.96 -27.18
CA MET A 1 15.37 5.82 -27.39
C MET A 1 14.43 5.81 -26.19
N GLY A 2 13.12 5.89 -26.40
CA GLY A 2 12.17 5.97 -25.28
C GLY A 2 12.19 4.67 -24.51
N HIS A 3 12.46 4.72 -23.20
CA HIS A 3 12.28 3.57 -22.32
C HIS A 3 10.82 3.12 -22.45
N ASN A 4 10.61 1.89 -22.89
CA ASN A 4 9.28 1.31 -22.99
C ASN A 4 8.81 1.04 -21.56
N ASN A 5 7.88 1.82 -21.03
CA ASN A 5 7.24 1.58 -19.73
C ASN A 5 6.30 0.34 -19.80
N LYS A 6 6.83 -0.81 -20.21
CA LYS A 6 6.09 -2.07 -20.24
C LYS A 6 5.84 -2.49 -18.79
N VAL A 7 4.57 -2.62 -18.41
CA VAL A 7 4.18 -3.20 -17.13
C VAL A 7 4.49 -4.70 -17.16
N ILE A 8 5.24 -5.18 -16.18
CA ILE A 8 5.57 -6.61 -16.02
C ILE A 8 4.86 -7.26 -14.84
N TYR A 9 4.37 -6.45 -13.90
CA TYR A 9 3.51 -6.88 -12.80
C TYR A 9 2.65 -5.71 -12.33
N GLU A 10 1.39 -5.98 -12.02
CA GLU A 10 0.48 -5.03 -11.37
C GLU A 10 -0.36 -5.79 -10.34
N ASP A 11 -0.35 -5.32 -9.09
CA ASP A 11 -1.30 -5.78 -8.07
C ASP A 11 -2.59 -4.95 -8.13
N SER A 12 -3.42 -5.22 -9.13
CA SER A 12 -4.69 -4.49 -9.32
C SER A 12 -5.63 -4.64 -8.12
N SER A 13 -5.53 -5.72 -7.34
CA SER A 13 -6.34 -5.95 -6.14
C SER A 13 -5.92 -5.00 -5.01
N ALA A 14 -4.63 -4.89 -4.74
CA ALA A 14 -4.08 -3.95 -3.77
C ALA A 14 -4.38 -2.50 -4.14
N ILE A 15 -4.22 -2.13 -5.42
CA ILE A 15 -4.57 -0.79 -5.93
C ILE A 15 -6.05 -0.49 -5.66
N ALA A 16 -6.96 -1.40 -6.04
CA ALA A 16 -8.39 -1.21 -5.84
C ALA A 16 -8.77 -1.13 -4.36
N ALA A 17 -8.16 -1.95 -3.50
CA ALA A 17 -8.38 -1.94 -2.06
C ALA A 17 -7.94 -0.62 -1.43
N GLN A 18 -6.73 -0.15 -1.76
CA GLN A 18 -6.18 1.09 -1.21
C GLN A 18 -6.92 2.32 -1.74
N ARG A 19 -7.35 2.32 -3.01
CA ARG A 19 -8.23 3.35 -3.56
C ARG A 19 -9.57 3.43 -2.81
N ARG A 20 -10.21 2.29 -2.51
CA ARG A 20 -11.43 2.27 -1.69
C ARG A 20 -11.20 2.81 -0.29
N ALA A 21 -10.05 2.50 0.31
CA ALA A 21 -9.69 3.03 1.63
C ALA A 21 -9.56 4.56 1.62
N TYR A 22 -8.95 5.14 0.57
CA TYR A 22 -8.90 6.60 0.42
C TYR A 22 -10.28 7.25 0.35
N TYR A 23 -11.19 6.69 -0.44
CA TYR A 23 -12.57 7.20 -0.53
C TYR A 23 -13.33 7.05 0.80
N SER A 24 -13.17 5.92 1.49
CA SER A 24 -13.79 5.70 2.80
C SER A 24 -13.27 6.71 3.83
N PHE A 25 -11.96 6.94 3.87
CA PHE A 25 -11.36 7.93 4.75
C PHE A 25 -11.90 9.34 4.47
N ILE A 26 -12.01 9.74 3.20
CA ILE A 26 -12.57 11.06 2.86
C ILE A 26 -13.99 11.19 3.39
N ALA A 27 -14.84 10.20 3.18
CA ALA A 27 -16.22 10.24 3.63
C ALA A 27 -16.32 10.40 5.16
N ASP A 28 -15.45 9.72 5.92
CA ASP A 28 -15.46 9.80 7.37
C ASP A 28 -14.79 11.08 7.91
N ALA A 29 -13.70 11.52 7.29
CA ALA A 29 -13.05 12.79 7.61
C ALA A 29 -13.96 13.98 7.29
N GLN A 30 -14.73 13.93 6.20
CA GLN A 30 -15.69 14.97 5.83
C GLN A 30 -16.76 15.14 6.92
N LYS A 31 -17.30 14.04 7.46
CA LYS A 31 -18.27 14.12 8.59
C LYS A 31 -17.68 14.84 9.81
N ILE A 32 -16.40 14.60 10.10
CA ILE A 32 -15.71 15.27 11.21
C ILE A 32 -15.58 16.77 10.91
N ILE A 33 -15.19 17.13 9.69
CA ILE A 33 -15.08 18.54 9.25
C ILE A 33 -16.45 19.24 9.29
N ASP A 34 -17.51 18.57 8.87
CA ASP A 34 -18.88 19.12 8.92
C ASP A 34 -19.31 19.40 10.37
N GLU A 35 -19.00 18.50 11.30
CA GLU A 35 -19.27 18.69 12.73
C GLU A 35 -18.47 19.84 13.34
N ILE A 36 -17.20 19.98 12.96
CA ILE A 36 -16.34 21.11 13.39
C ILE A 36 -16.93 22.43 12.87
N THR A 37 -17.37 22.45 11.61
CA THR A 37 -18.00 23.62 10.98
C THR A 37 -19.33 23.95 11.68
N ALA A 38 -20.15 22.95 11.99
CA ALA A 38 -21.41 23.11 12.71
C ALA A 38 -21.20 23.61 14.15
N ALA A 39 -20.07 23.28 14.78
CA ALA A 39 -19.64 23.83 16.06
C ALA A 39 -19.15 25.29 15.97
N GLY A 40 -19.13 25.89 14.78
CA GLY A 40 -18.74 27.28 14.55
C GLY A 40 -17.22 27.51 14.52
N ILE A 41 -16.41 26.45 14.46
CA ILE A 41 -14.96 26.56 14.44
C ILE A 41 -14.51 26.83 13.00
N VAL A 42 -13.80 27.94 12.79
CA VAL A 42 -13.22 28.31 11.50
C VAL A 42 -11.84 27.66 11.35
N PHE A 43 -11.58 26.96 10.25
CA PHE A 43 -10.30 26.30 10.03
C PHE A 43 -9.78 26.54 8.62
N GLY A 44 -8.47 26.41 8.45
CA GLY A 44 -7.81 26.46 7.15
C GLY A 44 -7.63 25.07 6.54
N ASP A 45 -6.92 25.04 5.41
CA ASP A 45 -6.67 23.82 4.64
C ASP A 45 -5.78 22.81 5.39
N ASP A 46 -5.21 23.19 6.53
CA ASP A 46 -4.38 22.38 7.42
C ASP A 46 -5.17 21.58 8.48
N ILE A 47 -6.51 21.61 8.44
CA ILE A 47 -7.35 20.99 9.48
C ILE A 47 -7.10 19.48 9.65
N LEU A 48 -6.80 18.72 8.59
CA LEU A 48 -6.45 17.29 8.73
C LEU A 48 -5.12 17.09 9.47
N THR A 49 -4.16 18.01 9.30
CA THR A 49 -2.91 18.01 10.08
C THR A 49 -3.20 18.32 11.54
N ARG A 50 -4.03 19.34 11.82
CA ARG A 50 -4.44 19.66 13.20
C ARG A 50 -5.25 18.55 13.84
N LEU A 51 -6.13 17.87 13.10
CA LEU A 51 -6.89 16.73 13.57
C LEU A 51 -6.02 15.53 13.93
N SER A 52 -4.79 15.45 13.42
CA SER A 52 -3.85 14.39 13.82
C SER A 52 -3.32 14.56 15.24
N ASN A 53 -3.40 15.77 15.79
CA ASN A 53 -2.87 16.12 17.10
C ASN A 53 -3.91 16.92 17.90
N VAL A 54 -4.47 16.31 18.94
CA VAL A 54 -5.50 16.94 19.77
C VAL A 54 -5.07 18.29 20.37
N ASN A 55 -3.77 18.45 20.66
CA ASN A 55 -3.25 19.70 21.20
C ASN A 55 -3.35 20.85 20.19
N ASP A 56 -3.10 20.58 18.91
CA ASP A 56 -3.17 21.60 17.84
C ASP A 56 -4.62 22.01 17.56
N LEU A 57 -5.55 21.06 17.65
CA LEU A 57 -6.98 21.33 17.53
C LEU A 57 -7.52 22.12 18.73
N THR A 58 -7.07 21.77 19.93
CA THR A 58 -7.43 22.49 21.16
C THR A 58 -6.90 23.92 21.12
N ALA A 59 -5.65 24.11 20.70
CA ALA A 59 -5.04 25.44 20.53
C ALA A 59 -5.79 26.30 19.50
N LEU A 60 -6.25 25.71 18.39
CA LEU A 60 -7.06 26.41 17.39
C LEU A 60 -8.38 26.93 18.00
N ILE A 61 -9.06 26.10 18.79
CA ILE A 61 -10.29 26.46 19.49
C ILE A 61 -10.02 27.61 20.46
N GLU A 62 -8.98 27.50 21.28
CA GLU A 62 -8.58 28.53 22.24
C GLU A 62 -8.26 29.87 21.60
N GLU A 63 -7.54 29.85 20.48
CA GLU A 63 -7.16 31.06 19.74
C GLU A 63 -8.40 31.80 19.23
N GLN A 64 -9.35 31.08 18.63
CA GLN A 64 -10.57 31.67 18.10
C GLN A 64 -11.44 32.25 19.20
N VAL A 65 -11.64 31.48 20.26
CA VAL A 65 -12.37 31.88 21.46
C VAL A 65 -11.74 33.15 22.07
N THR A 66 -10.42 33.18 22.21
CA THR A 66 -9.74 34.37 22.76
C THR A 66 -9.90 35.59 21.86
N LYS A 67 -9.83 35.41 20.53
CA LYS A 67 -10.06 36.49 19.56
C LYS A 67 -11.50 37.02 19.61
N GLU A 68 -12.50 36.16 19.74
CA GLU A 68 -13.90 36.58 19.86
C GLU A 68 -14.17 37.27 21.20
N ALA A 69 -13.67 36.73 22.31
CA ALA A 69 -13.76 37.38 23.61
C ALA A 69 -13.13 38.79 23.61
N GLY A 70 -11.99 38.96 22.92
CA GLY A 70 -11.33 40.26 22.78
C GLY A 70 -12.13 41.28 21.97
N LYS A 71 -13.01 40.82 21.06
CA LYS A 71 -13.94 41.68 20.30
C LYS A 71 -15.20 42.03 21.10
N MET A 72 -15.65 41.13 21.97
CA MET A 72 -16.79 41.34 22.86
C MET A 72 -16.36 42.14 24.09
N GLN A 73 -16.19 43.46 23.92
CA GLN A 73 -15.60 44.31 24.95
C GLN A 73 -16.31 44.32 26.33
N PHE A 74 -17.52 43.76 26.54
CA PHE A 74 -18.22 43.86 27.85
C PHE A 74 -19.23 42.76 28.28
N ALA A 75 -19.25 41.53 27.76
CA ALA A 75 -20.34 40.59 28.09
C ALA A 75 -20.06 39.48 29.15
N LEU A 76 -18.85 38.91 29.21
CA LEU A 76 -18.50 37.82 30.15
C LEU A 76 -17.06 37.99 30.64
N SER A 77 -16.77 37.62 31.89
CA SER A 77 -15.38 37.52 32.35
C SER A 77 -14.64 36.44 31.56
N LYS A 78 -13.34 36.63 31.31
CA LYS A 78 -12.49 35.63 30.62
C LYS A 78 -12.72 34.21 31.15
N LYS A 79 -12.90 34.06 32.46
CA LYS A 79 -13.19 32.77 33.11
C LYS A 79 -14.50 32.15 32.65
N GLN A 80 -15.60 32.91 32.66
CA GLN A 80 -16.92 32.41 32.23
C GLN A 80 -16.93 32.04 30.74
N TYR A 81 -16.20 32.80 29.93
CA TYR A 81 -16.07 32.51 28.50
C TYR A 81 -15.26 31.22 28.26
N MET A 82 -14.13 31.04 28.95
CA MET A 82 -13.35 29.78 28.89
C MET A 82 -14.16 28.58 29.44
N ASP A 83 -14.98 28.78 30.47
CA ASP A 83 -15.85 27.73 31.00
C ASP A 83 -16.92 27.29 29.97
N SER A 84 -17.42 28.21 29.14
CA SER A 84 -18.35 27.88 28.04
C SER A 84 -17.73 27.08 26.90
N VAL A 85 -16.40 27.06 26.80
CA VAL A 85 -15.62 26.46 25.71
C VAL A 85 -15.11 25.07 26.07
N LYS A 86 -15.03 24.73 27.36
CA LYS A 86 -14.66 23.39 27.85
C LYS A 86 -15.39 22.23 27.15
N PRO A 87 -16.69 22.33 26.81
CA PRO A 87 -17.36 21.28 26.03
C PRO A 87 -16.73 21.03 24.66
N LEU A 88 -16.16 22.06 24.02
CA LEU A 88 -15.48 21.93 22.72
C LEU A 88 -14.18 21.13 22.82
N TYR A 89 -13.51 21.11 23.97
CA TYR A 89 -12.31 20.28 24.17
C TYR A 89 -12.65 18.78 24.20
N ALA A 90 -13.77 18.42 24.82
CA ALA A 90 -14.26 17.04 24.78
C ALA A 90 -14.60 16.61 23.35
N LEU A 91 -15.19 17.52 22.55
CA LEU A 91 -15.44 17.28 21.13
C LEU A 91 -14.12 17.19 20.34
N ALA A 92 -13.13 18.02 20.64
CA ALA A 92 -11.80 17.95 20.01
C ALA A 92 -11.14 16.59 20.21
N GLU A 93 -11.17 16.04 21.43
CA GLU A 93 -10.71 14.68 21.69
C GLU A 93 -11.49 13.63 20.89
N GLN A 94 -12.82 13.77 20.81
CA GLN A 94 -13.67 12.84 20.07
C GLN A 94 -13.38 12.88 18.57
N TRP A 95 -13.23 14.07 17.99
CA TRP A 95 -12.87 14.27 16.58
C TRP A 95 -11.50 13.67 16.27
N GLN A 96 -10.49 13.91 17.11
CA GLN A 96 -9.16 13.33 16.93
C GLN A 96 -9.18 11.80 16.98
N ARG A 97 -9.94 11.22 17.93
CA ARG A 97 -10.05 9.75 18.04
C ARG A 97 -10.72 9.16 16.80
N ARG A 98 -11.82 9.75 16.35
CA ARG A 98 -12.52 9.32 15.13
C ARG A 98 -11.67 9.49 13.88
N TYR A 99 -10.91 10.57 13.78
CA TYR A 99 -9.95 10.80 12.70
C TYR A 99 -8.87 9.72 12.67
N THR A 100 -8.31 9.38 13.83
CA THR A 100 -7.30 8.31 13.97
C THR A 100 -7.88 6.95 13.56
N GLN A 101 -9.13 6.67 13.94
CA GLN A 101 -9.83 5.44 13.55
C GLN A 101 -10.10 5.39 12.04
N ALA A 102 -10.58 6.49 11.45
CA ALA A 102 -10.84 6.59 10.01
C ALA A 102 -9.57 6.44 9.18
N LYS A 103 -8.45 7.00 9.66
CA LYS A 103 -7.13 6.81 9.02
C LYS A 103 -6.66 5.36 9.13
N GLY A 104 -6.91 4.71 10.27
CA GLY A 104 -6.52 3.33 10.53
C GLY A 104 -5.03 3.09 10.31
N ASN A 105 -4.69 1.95 9.71
CA ASN A 105 -3.32 1.63 9.26
C ASN A 105 -3.05 2.05 7.82
N CYS A 106 -4.00 2.72 7.15
CA CYS A 106 -3.77 3.16 5.79
C CYS A 106 -2.72 4.27 5.82
N ASP A 107 -1.69 4.15 4.96
CA ASP A 107 -0.71 5.20 4.75
C ASP A 107 -1.36 6.32 3.94
N ILE A 108 -2.18 7.10 4.63
CA ILE A 108 -2.93 8.20 4.06
C ILE A 108 -2.02 9.42 4.08
N ARG A 109 -1.38 9.67 2.94
CA ARG A 109 -0.54 10.85 2.76
C ARG A 109 -1.42 12.08 2.55
N ASN A 110 -1.23 13.09 3.39
CA ASN A 110 -2.02 14.32 3.36
C ASN A 110 -1.85 15.13 2.04
N ASP A 111 -0.79 14.90 1.27
CA ASP A 111 -0.52 15.59 -0.01
C ASP A 111 -1.35 15.07 -1.20
N LEU A 112 -2.10 13.98 -0.99
CA LEU A 112 -3.06 13.44 -1.95
C LEU A 112 -4.43 14.12 -1.87
N PHE A 113 -4.61 15.02 -0.90
CA PHE A 113 -5.86 15.72 -0.67
C PHE A 113 -5.63 17.22 -0.64
N SER A 114 -6.70 17.97 -0.91
CA SER A 114 -6.79 19.38 -0.53
C SER A 114 -8.10 19.61 0.17
N ILE A 115 -8.13 20.59 1.06
CA ILE A 115 -9.36 21.04 1.68
C ILE A 115 -9.63 22.43 1.15
N SER A 116 -10.86 22.71 0.76
CA SER A 116 -11.27 24.06 0.39
C SER A 116 -12.72 24.25 0.78
N GLN A 117 -13.02 25.39 1.41
CA GLN A 117 -14.39 25.74 1.82
C GLN A 117 -15.08 24.66 2.67
N GLY A 118 -14.32 23.96 3.52
CA GLY A 118 -14.85 22.89 4.36
C GLY A 118 -15.05 21.54 3.64
N HIS A 119 -14.62 21.41 2.38
CA HIS A 119 -14.73 20.16 1.63
C HIS A 119 -13.36 19.54 1.35
N ILE A 120 -13.27 18.22 1.50
CA ILE A 120 -12.08 17.44 1.13
C ILE A 120 -12.18 17.03 -0.34
N PHE A 121 -11.15 17.37 -1.10
CA PHE A 121 -10.98 16.97 -2.49
C PHE A 121 -9.84 15.98 -2.61
N LEU A 122 -10.08 14.87 -3.31
CA LEU A 122 -9.06 13.90 -3.66
C LEU A 122 -8.39 14.29 -4.97
N PHE A 123 -7.07 14.32 -5.01
CA PHE A 123 -6.35 14.43 -6.27
C PHE A 123 -6.27 13.04 -6.93
N GLU A 124 -7.31 12.65 -7.68
CA GLU A 124 -7.40 11.32 -8.31
C GLU A 124 -6.13 10.94 -9.09
N ASP A 125 -5.59 11.85 -9.90
CA ASP A 125 -4.37 11.61 -10.67
C ASP A 125 -3.15 11.33 -9.78
N LYS A 126 -3.02 12.06 -8.66
CA LYS A 126 -1.90 11.86 -7.72
C LYS A 126 -2.04 10.53 -6.97
N VAL A 127 -3.26 10.18 -6.58
CA VAL A 127 -3.55 8.89 -5.95
C VAL A 127 -3.22 7.76 -6.90
N ASP A 128 -3.64 7.88 -8.16
CA ASP A 128 -3.39 6.86 -9.17
C ASP A 128 -1.91 6.68 -9.47
N ASN A 129 -1.17 7.78 -9.58
CA ASN A 129 0.27 7.72 -9.77
C ASN A 129 0.97 7.12 -8.55
N TYR A 130 0.61 7.55 -7.33
CA TYR A 130 1.17 7.01 -6.09
C TYR A 130 0.89 5.51 -5.95
N LEU A 131 -0.34 5.06 -6.21
CA LEU A 131 -0.70 3.65 -6.15
C LEU A 131 0.04 2.83 -7.20
N LYS A 132 0.23 3.37 -8.41
CA LYS A 132 1.03 2.71 -9.46
C LYS A 132 2.50 2.61 -9.07
N GLU A 133 3.10 3.65 -8.51
CA GLU A 133 4.49 3.60 -8.04
C GLU A 133 4.72 2.53 -6.96
N GLN A 134 3.71 2.26 -6.11
CA GLN A 134 3.81 1.25 -5.06
C GLN A 134 3.52 -0.17 -5.54
N HIS A 135 2.59 -0.34 -6.48
CA HIS A 135 2.01 -1.66 -6.82
C HIS A 135 2.20 -2.09 -8.27
N VAL A 136 2.88 -1.29 -9.09
CA VAL A 136 3.18 -1.60 -10.49
C VAL A 136 4.69 -1.65 -10.70
N ILE A 137 5.15 -2.75 -11.28
CA ILE A 137 6.54 -2.91 -11.68
C ILE A 137 6.62 -2.67 -13.18
N TYR A 138 7.34 -1.62 -13.55
CA TYR A 138 7.67 -1.29 -14.93
C TYR A 138 9.03 -1.84 -15.33
N LEU A 139 9.16 -2.18 -16.60
CA LEU A 139 10.43 -2.48 -17.27
C LEU A 139 11.12 -1.18 -17.73
N ASP A 140 11.52 -0.36 -16.76
CA ASP A 140 11.94 1.03 -16.97
C ASP A 140 13.47 1.24 -16.86
N THR A 141 14.22 0.18 -16.53
CA THR A 141 15.67 0.23 -16.36
C THR A 141 16.34 -0.94 -17.07
N GLU A 142 17.57 -0.75 -17.55
CA GLU A 142 18.36 -1.82 -18.19
C GLU A 142 18.52 -3.04 -17.28
N ALA A 143 18.67 -2.82 -15.97
CA ALA A 143 18.75 -3.91 -15.00
C ALA A 143 17.46 -4.74 -14.97
N LYS A 144 16.28 -4.09 -14.95
CA LYS A 144 14.99 -4.79 -15.00
C LYS A 144 14.79 -5.48 -16.36
N GLU A 145 15.22 -4.87 -17.46
CA GLU A 145 15.20 -5.48 -18.81
C GLU A 145 16.01 -6.78 -18.86
N GLN A 146 17.23 -6.78 -18.31
CA GLN A 146 18.08 -7.97 -18.24
C GLN A 146 17.46 -9.07 -17.38
N VAL A 147 16.97 -8.73 -16.20
CA VAL A 147 16.32 -9.69 -15.29
C VAL A 147 15.07 -10.29 -15.94
N TYR A 148 14.26 -9.46 -16.60
CA TYR A 148 13.06 -9.93 -17.30
C TYR A 148 13.40 -10.85 -18.48
N ALA A 149 14.43 -10.52 -19.27
CA ALA A 149 14.89 -11.39 -20.35
C ALA A 149 15.40 -12.74 -19.84
N GLN A 150 16.15 -12.76 -18.73
CA GLN A 150 16.59 -14.00 -18.08
C GLN A 150 15.41 -14.83 -17.57
N ALA A 151 14.41 -14.19 -16.95
CA ALA A 151 13.21 -14.87 -16.50
C ALA A 151 12.43 -15.49 -17.67
N GLN A 152 12.32 -14.78 -18.79
CA GLN A 152 11.65 -15.30 -19.99
C GLN A 152 12.39 -16.50 -20.59
N ASP A 153 13.73 -16.47 -20.64
CA ASP A 153 14.55 -17.61 -21.08
C ASP A 153 14.34 -18.85 -20.20
N ILE A 154 14.26 -18.66 -18.88
CA ILE A 154 13.96 -19.76 -17.94
C ILE A 154 12.56 -20.33 -18.20
N VAL A 155 11.54 -19.49 -18.38
CA VAL A 155 10.17 -19.93 -18.69
C VAL A 155 10.14 -20.74 -19.99
N ASN A 156 10.77 -20.24 -21.05
CA ASN A 156 10.82 -20.94 -22.33
C ASN A 156 11.50 -22.31 -22.20
N LYS A 157 12.62 -22.40 -21.47
CA LYS A 157 13.31 -23.67 -21.20
C LYS A 157 12.45 -24.65 -20.39
N LEU A 158 11.65 -24.15 -19.45
CA LEU A 158 10.71 -24.98 -18.69
C LEU A 158 9.56 -25.50 -19.57
N GLU A 159 9.05 -24.67 -20.49
CA GLU A 159 8.03 -25.08 -21.46
C GLU A 159 8.56 -26.10 -22.46
N GLU A 160 9.79 -25.92 -22.98
CA GLU A 160 10.47 -26.90 -23.82
C GLU A 160 10.67 -28.24 -23.10
N LEU A 161 11.08 -28.19 -21.83
CA LEU A 161 11.21 -29.38 -21.00
C LEU A 161 9.86 -30.08 -20.79
N ASP A 162 8.80 -29.34 -20.48
CA ASP A 162 7.46 -29.91 -20.31
C ASP A 162 6.95 -30.54 -21.61
N ALA A 163 7.15 -29.87 -22.75
CA ALA A 163 6.80 -30.39 -24.08
C ALA A 163 7.56 -31.70 -24.39
N TYR A 164 8.87 -31.72 -24.14
CA TYR A 164 9.70 -32.91 -24.31
C TYR A 164 9.21 -34.08 -23.44
N LEU A 165 8.88 -33.81 -22.17
CA LEU A 165 8.37 -34.82 -21.25
C LEU A 165 7.00 -35.38 -21.68
N ARG A 166 6.10 -34.52 -22.19
CA ARG A 166 4.80 -34.94 -22.73
C ARG A 166 4.94 -35.80 -23.99
N GLU A 167 5.78 -35.40 -24.93
CA GLU A 167 6.02 -36.12 -26.18
C GLU A 167 6.60 -37.52 -25.94
N HIS A 168 7.49 -37.65 -24.96
CA HIS A 168 8.16 -38.91 -24.64
C HIS A 168 7.46 -39.73 -23.55
N GLY A 169 6.19 -39.40 -23.24
CA GLY A 169 5.35 -40.16 -22.30
C GLY A 169 5.87 -40.19 -20.85
N ASN A 170 6.74 -39.25 -20.49
CA ASN A 170 7.40 -39.19 -19.19
C ASN A 170 6.55 -38.39 -18.20
N VAL A 171 5.64 -39.05 -17.50
CA VAL A 171 4.99 -38.47 -16.31
C VAL A 171 6.02 -38.51 -15.18
N MET A 172 6.57 -37.37 -14.77
CA MET A 172 7.29 -37.29 -13.48
C MET A 172 6.35 -37.81 -12.39
N ARG A 173 6.70 -38.92 -11.73
CA ARG A 173 5.96 -39.44 -10.58
C ARG A 173 6.87 -39.46 -9.36
N ALA A 174 6.38 -38.94 -8.24
CA ALA A 174 7.05 -39.07 -6.96
C ALA A 174 7.04 -40.55 -6.54
N VAL A 175 8.22 -41.17 -6.39
CA VAL A 175 8.32 -42.63 -6.19
C VAL A 175 8.30 -43.03 -4.71
N SER A 176 8.59 -42.13 -3.76
CA SER A 176 8.39 -42.40 -2.32
C SER A 176 8.54 -41.16 -1.43
N ARG A 177 8.20 -41.29 -0.13
CA ARG A 177 8.44 -40.29 0.94
C ARG A 177 9.92 -39.94 1.16
N SER A 178 10.85 -40.62 0.50
CA SER A 178 12.30 -40.34 0.54
C SER A 178 12.85 -39.90 -0.82
N GLY A 179 12.11 -39.04 -1.52
CA GLY A 179 12.70 -38.00 -2.37
C GLY A 179 13.32 -38.44 -3.69
N TYR A 180 12.68 -39.36 -4.42
CA TYR A 180 13.07 -39.66 -5.81
C TYR A 180 11.99 -39.15 -6.78
N LEU A 181 12.39 -38.24 -7.68
CA LEU A 181 11.66 -37.92 -8.91
C LEU A 181 12.33 -38.69 -10.04
N THR A 182 11.57 -39.52 -10.75
CA THR A 182 12.08 -40.22 -11.93
C THR A 182 11.17 -39.97 -13.14
N THR A 183 11.78 -39.91 -14.32
CA THR A 183 11.11 -39.94 -15.63
C THR A 183 11.67 -41.13 -16.40
N ASN A 184 10.94 -42.25 -16.45
CA ASN A 184 11.32 -43.52 -17.09
C ASN A 184 12.80 -43.97 -16.90
N GLY A 185 13.46 -43.57 -15.81
CA GLY A 185 14.86 -43.90 -15.51
C GLY A 185 15.94 -42.96 -16.09
N ILE A 186 15.57 -41.85 -16.74
CA ILE A 186 16.50 -40.95 -17.44
C ILE A 186 17.11 -39.90 -16.50
N ILE A 187 16.32 -39.36 -15.59
CA ILE A 187 16.75 -38.34 -14.62
C ILE A 187 16.58 -38.90 -13.21
N SER A 188 17.63 -38.80 -12.40
CA SER A 188 17.61 -39.19 -10.99
C SER A 188 18.25 -38.09 -10.14
N ILE A 189 17.49 -37.61 -9.15
CA ILE A 189 18.00 -36.79 -8.05
C ILE A 189 18.14 -37.70 -6.84
N GLY A 190 19.38 -38.01 -6.48
CA GLY A 190 19.69 -38.90 -5.35
C GLY A 190 19.79 -38.15 -4.02
N ASN A 191 19.56 -38.86 -2.91
CA ASN A 191 19.70 -38.35 -1.53
C ASN A 191 21.08 -37.75 -1.18
N ASN A 192 22.06 -37.84 -2.08
CA ASN A 192 23.43 -37.33 -1.90
C ASN A 192 23.67 -35.98 -2.61
N ASN A 193 22.62 -35.18 -2.87
CA ASN A 193 22.67 -33.92 -3.64
C ASN A 193 23.31 -34.11 -5.04
N GLU A 194 23.02 -35.24 -5.68
CA GLU A 194 23.54 -35.56 -7.01
C GLU A 194 22.39 -35.50 -8.01
N PHE A 195 22.56 -34.69 -9.04
CA PHE A 195 21.72 -34.70 -10.23
C PHE A 195 22.41 -35.50 -11.33
N SER A 196 21.69 -36.46 -11.88
CA SER A 196 22.22 -37.33 -12.93
C SER A 196 21.23 -37.44 -14.08
N ILE A 197 21.77 -37.33 -15.30
CA ILE A 197 21.08 -37.62 -16.56
C ILE A 197 21.78 -38.82 -17.20
N ASN A 198 21.05 -39.92 -17.36
CA ASN A 198 21.52 -41.13 -18.03
C ASN A 198 20.72 -41.37 -19.30
N LEU A 199 21.38 -41.21 -20.44
CA LEU A 199 20.87 -41.52 -21.77
C LEU A 199 21.74 -42.62 -22.42
N PRO A 200 21.23 -43.42 -23.36
CA PRO A 200 22.07 -44.37 -24.11
C PRO A 200 23.24 -43.64 -24.80
N GLY A 201 24.48 -43.95 -24.41
CA GLY A 201 25.69 -43.33 -24.96
C GLY A 201 26.09 -41.98 -24.35
N PHE A 202 25.35 -41.45 -23.37
CA PHE A 202 25.66 -40.18 -22.70
C PHE A 202 25.34 -40.23 -21.21
N ARG A 203 26.31 -39.86 -20.37
CA ARG A 203 26.15 -39.76 -18.92
C ARG A 203 26.63 -38.41 -18.43
N TYR A 204 25.74 -37.67 -17.78
CA TYR A 204 26.04 -36.43 -17.09
C TYR A 204 25.73 -36.55 -15.60
N VAL A 205 26.66 -36.11 -14.75
CA VAL A 205 26.54 -36.14 -13.29
C VAL A 205 27.05 -34.82 -12.74
N GLU A 206 26.22 -34.14 -11.97
CA GLU A 206 26.57 -32.93 -11.24
C GLU A 206 26.27 -33.09 -9.75
N LYS A 207 27.25 -32.75 -8.91
CA LYS A 207 27.15 -32.81 -7.45
C LYS A 207 27.01 -31.41 -6.90
N PHE A 208 25.92 -31.15 -6.18
CA PHE A 208 25.72 -29.89 -5.50
C PHE A 208 26.32 -29.95 -4.10
N THR A 209 27.34 -29.14 -3.85
CA THR A 209 27.82 -28.85 -2.50
C THR A 209 26.80 -27.93 -1.81
N ARG A 210 26.26 -28.37 -0.67
CA ARG A 210 25.46 -27.48 0.21
C ARG A 210 26.37 -26.32 0.64
N ARG A 211 25.95 -25.09 0.32
CA ARG A 211 26.44 -23.89 1.02
C ARG A 211 25.74 -23.78 2.37
#